data_AF-A0A7X9ILG2-F1
#
_entry.id   AF-A0A7X9ILG2-F1
#
_cell.length_a   1.000
_cell.length_b   1.000
_cell.length_c   1.000
_cell.angle_alpha   90.00
_cell.angle_beta   90.00
_cell.angle_gamma   90.00
#
_symmetry.space_group_name_H-M   'P 1'
#
loop_
_entity.id
_entity.type
_entity.pdbx_description
1 polymer ?
#
loop_
_entity_poly.entity_id
_entity_poly.type
_entity_poly.pdbx_seq_one_letter_code
_entity_poly.pdbx_strand_id
1 'polypeptide(L)'
;MAVKYLSIVIPTYRQRYLEDTLKSLERQNNRNFEVIVVENGYCSEATQKAVQEHRGNLDISWYFEPLHFRFAHFLTSLGKCSKLWA
;
A
#
# COMPACT_ATOMS: atom_id res chain seq x y z
N MET A 1 17.96 -10.86 -12.82
CA MET A 1 17.16 -9.92 -12.01
C MET A 1 17.97 -9.59 -10.77
N ALA A 2 18.22 -8.31 -10.49
CA ALA A 2 18.83 -7.93 -9.22
C ALA A 2 17.84 -8.24 -8.09
N VAL A 3 18.26 -9.00 -7.08
CA VAL A 3 17.42 -9.35 -5.94
C VAL A 3 17.14 -8.08 -5.15
N LYS A 4 15.86 -7.77 -4.93
CA LYS A 4 15.44 -6.67 -4.05
C LYS A 4 15.64 -7.10 -2.60
N TYR A 5 16.18 -6.21 -1.77
CA TYR A 5 16.40 -6.52 -0.35
C TYR A 5 15.14 -6.35 0.51
N LEU A 6 14.14 -5.60 0.01
CA LEU A 6 12.94 -5.25 0.78
C LEU A 6 11.71 -5.21 -0.12
N SER A 7 10.62 -5.81 0.35
CA SER A 7 9.29 -5.72 -0.27
C SER A 7 8.39 -4.89 0.63
N ILE A 8 7.92 -3.75 0.14
CA ILE A 8 7.03 -2.85 0.88
C ILE A 8 5.60 -3.16 0.46
N VAL A 9 4.84 -3.82 1.32
CA VAL A 9 3.44 -4.17 1.08
C VAL A 9 2.52 -3.12 1.70
N ILE A 10 1.74 -2.44 0.87
CA ILE A 10 0.85 -1.34 1.26
C ILE A 10 -0.61 -1.76 1.04
N PRO A 11 -1.28 -2.31 2.07
CA PRO A 11 -2.72 -2.51 2.02
C PRO A 11 -3.41 -1.15 2.10
N THR A 12 -4.22 -0.82 1.10
CA THR A 12 -4.93 0.47 1.03
C THR A 12 -6.42 0.29 0.80
N TYR A 13 -7.19 1.20 1.39
CA TYR A 13 -8.62 1.37 1.13
C TYR A 13 -8.98 2.87 0.94
N ARG A 14 -7.99 3.76 1.03
CA ARG A 14 -8.15 5.23 0.89
C ARG A 14 -6.99 5.80 0.10
N GLN A 15 -7.30 6.34 -1.07
CA GLN A 15 -6.33 6.95 -1.97
C GLN A 15 -5.50 8.08 -1.34
N ARG A 16 -6.11 8.92 -0.48
CA ARG A 16 -5.47 10.15 0.02
C ARG A 16 -4.10 9.95 0.68
N TYR A 17 -3.89 8.81 1.32
CA TYR A 17 -2.62 8.51 2.00
C TYR A 17 -1.64 7.76 1.11
N LEU A 18 -2.15 7.08 0.08
CA LEU A 18 -1.31 6.31 -0.84
C LEU A 18 -0.39 7.27 -1.62
N GLU A 19 -0.93 8.36 -2.13
CA GLU A 19 -0.19 9.35 -2.91
C GLU A 19 1.02 9.91 -2.15
N ASP A 20 0.79 10.40 -0.92
CA ASP A 20 1.86 10.94 -0.07
C ASP A 20 2.90 9.87 0.28
N THR A 21 2.46 8.62 0.45
CA THR A 21 3.34 7.48 0.73
C THR A 21 4.22 7.18 -0.49
N LEU A 22 3.65 7.12 -1.70
CA LEU A 22 4.40 6.86 -2.93
C LEU A 22 5.42 7.97 -3.21
N LYS A 23 5.02 9.25 -3.08
CA LYS A 23 5.93 10.41 -3.16
C LYS A 23 7.03 10.39 -2.11
N SER A 24 6.76 9.83 -0.92
CA SER A 24 7.79 9.63 0.10
C SER A 24 8.78 8.54 -0.32
N LEU A 25 8.29 7.41 -0.87
CA LEU A 25 9.11 6.30 -1.35
C LEU A 25 10.00 6.70 -2.53
N GLU A 26 9.52 7.57 -3.43
CA GLU A 26 10.32 8.11 -4.53
C GLU A 26 11.54 8.91 -4.07
N ARG A 27 11.44 9.57 -2.90
CA ARG A 27 12.49 10.44 -2.35
C ARG A 27 13.55 9.68 -1.54
N GLN A 28 13.46 8.37 -1.41
CA GLN A 28 14.41 7.57 -0.63
C GLN A 28 15.75 7.43 -1.36
N ASN A 29 16.86 7.57 -0.62
CA ASN A 29 18.21 7.44 -1.19
C ASN A 29 18.53 6.00 -1.63
N ASN A 30 18.03 5.00 -0.92
CA ASN A 30 18.16 3.59 -1.29
C ASN A 30 16.86 3.11 -1.91
N ARG A 31 16.89 2.79 -3.20
CA ARG A 31 15.73 2.35 -3.99
C ARG A 31 15.74 0.84 -4.29
N ASN A 32 16.54 0.07 -3.55
CA ASN A 32 16.60 -1.38 -3.71
C ASN A 32 15.44 -2.09 -2.98
N PHE A 33 14.24 -1.68 -3.32
CA PHE A 33 12.99 -2.27 -2.84
C PHE A 33 11.99 -2.37 -3.99
N GLU A 34 10.95 -3.17 -3.76
CA GLU A 34 9.74 -3.20 -4.56
C GLU A 34 8.56 -2.71 -3.71
N VAL A 35 7.53 -2.20 -4.38
CA VAL A 35 6.31 -1.71 -3.74
C VAL A 35 5.14 -2.53 -4.25
N ILE A 36 4.37 -3.11 -3.33
CA ILE A 36 3.21 -3.93 -3.65
C ILE A 36 2.00 -3.24 -3.03
N VAL A 37 1.18 -2.60 -3.86
CA VAL A 37 -0.07 -1.96 -3.42
C VAL A 37 -1.19 -2.98 -3.52
N VAL A 38 -1.85 -3.22 -2.39
CA VAL A 38 -2.99 -4.15 -2.31
C VAL A 38 -4.24 -3.35 -1.98
N GLU A 39 -5.08 -3.13 -2.98
CA GLU A 39 -6.36 -2.45 -2.80
C GLU A 39 -7.39 -3.43 -2.26
N ASN A 40 -7.86 -3.18 -1.03
CA ASN A 40 -8.79 -4.08 -0.34
C ASN A 40 -10.19 -3.45 -0.29
N GLY A 41 -11.02 -3.90 -1.22
CA GLY A 41 -12.46 -3.96 -1.05
C GLY A 41 -13.32 -3.10 -1.97
N TYR A 42 -12.92 -1.88 -2.29
CA TYR A 42 -13.58 -1.11 -3.35
C TYR A 42 -12.53 -0.69 -4.36
N CYS A 43 -12.63 -1.20 -5.59
CA CYS A 43 -11.75 -0.81 -6.67
C CYS A 43 -12.09 0.62 -7.06
N SER A 44 -11.20 1.54 -6.73
CA SER A 44 -11.30 2.94 -7.12
C SER A 44 -10.37 3.20 -8.29
N GLU A 45 -10.89 3.72 -9.40
CA GLU A 45 -10.09 4.18 -10.54
C GLU A 45 -8.95 5.11 -10.09
N ALA A 46 -9.19 5.86 -9.01
CA ALA A 46 -8.24 6.79 -8.44
C ALA A 46 -6.99 6.12 -7.82
N THR A 47 -7.13 4.92 -7.22
CA THR A 47 -5.97 4.16 -6.72
C THR A 47 -5.16 3.59 -7.86
N GLN A 48 -5.83 3.07 -8.89
CA GLN A 48 -5.19 2.59 -10.10
C GLN A 48 -4.41 3.70 -10.80
N LYS A 49 -5.00 4.91 -10.89
CA LYS A 49 -4.35 6.08 -11.47
C LYS A 49 -3.09 6.49 -10.72
N ALA A 50 -3.14 6.56 -9.39
CA ALA A 50 -1.97 6.89 -8.57
C ALA A 50 -0.82 5.89 -8.79
N VAL A 51 -1.13 4.58 -8.86
CA VAL A 51 -0.11 3.57 -9.17
C VAL A 51 0.48 3.78 -10.56
N GLN A 52 -0.35 4.07 -11.56
CA GLN A 52 0.12 4.31 -12.93
C GLN A 52 1.05 5.52 -13.04
N GLU A 53 0.73 6.61 -12.36
CA GLU A 53 1.56 7.82 -12.33
C GLU A 53 2.96 7.55 -11.74
N HIS A 54 3.05 6.66 -10.75
CA HIS A 54 4.30 6.33 -10.05
C HIS A 54 5.08 5.14 -10.64
N ARG A 55 4.52 4.39 -11.61
CA ARG A 55 5.18 3.22 -12.25
C ARG A 55 6.48 3.53 -12.98
N GLY A 56 6.66 4.77 -13.46
CA GLY A 56 7.90 5.17 -14.13
C GLY A 56 9.08 5.35 -13.17
N ASN A 57 8.77 5.65 -11.90
CA ASN A 57 9.78 5.94 -10.89
C ASN A 57 9.99 4.75 -9.96
N LEU A 58 8.93 4.06 -9.55
CA LEU A 58 9.00 2.95 -8.58
C LEU A 58 8.78 1.60 -9.27
N ASP A 59 9.46 0.58 -8.75
CA ASP A 59 9.16 -0.81 -9.05
C ASP A 59 7.90 -1.21 -8.28
N ILE A 60 6.74 -0.92 -8.87
CA ILE A 60 5.44 -0.97 -8.20
C ILE A 60 4.48 -1.94 -8.90
N SER A 61 3.97 -2.89 -8.12
CA SER A 61 2.91 -3.81 -8.51
C SER A 61 1.61 -3.46 -7.78
N TRP A 62 0.47 -3.63 -8.45
CA TRP A 62 -0.85 -3.39 -7.87
C TRP A 62 -1.72 -4.62 -8.01
N TYR A 63 -2.38 -4.96 -6.91
CA TYR A 63 -3.31 -6.07 -6.79
C TYR A 63 -4.60 -5.57 -6.19
N PHE A 64 -5.72 -6.05 -6.73
CA PHE A 64 -7.05 -5.80 -6.17
C PHE A 64 -7.57 -7.08 -5.54
N GLU A 65 -7.91 -7.01 -4.25
CA GLU A 65 -8.53 -8.11 -3.52
C GLU A 65 -10.01 -7.80 -3.27
N PRO A 66 -10.95 -8.60 -3.83
CA PRO A 66 -12.37 -8.41 -3.62
C PRO A 66 -12.82 -8.71 -2.18
N LEU A 67 -13.92 -8.09 -1.76
CA LEU A 67 -14.46 -8.05 -0.39
C LEU A 67 -14.95 -9.41 0.14
N HIS A 68 -14.03 -10.29 0.56
CA HIS A 68 -14.34 -11.34 1.55
C HIS A 68 -13.61 -11.13 2.88
N PHE A 69 -12.48 -10.42 2.90
CA PHE A 69 -11.74 -10.12 4.12
C PHE A 69 -11.02 -8.77 4.05
N ARG A 70 -11.44 -7.82 4.91
CA ARG A 70 -10.86 -6.47 4.99
C ARG A 70 -9.59 -6.44 5.82
N PHE A 71 -8.47 -6.94 5.29
CA PHE A 71 -7.18 -6.98 5.98
C PHE A 71 -6.71 -5.60 6.48
N ALA A 72 -6.89 -4.53 5.69
CA ALA A 72 -6.55 -3.17 6.12
C ALA A 72 -7.41 -2.71 7.33
N HIS A 73 -8.70 -3.07 7.34
CA HIS A 73 -9.58 -2.81 8.49
C HIS A 73 -9.16 -3.65 9.69
N PHE A 74 -8.79 -4.90 9.48
CA PHE A 74 -8.27 -5.80 10.52
C PHE A 74 -6.98 -5.27 11.14
N LEU A 75 -5.98 -4.87 10.35
CA LEU A 75 -4.74 -4.29 10.88
C LEU A 75 -5.01 -3.00 11.67
N THR A 76 -5.90 -2.15 11.18
CA THR A 76 -6.27 -0.90 11.89
C THR A 76 -7.19 -1.14 13.09
N SER A 77 -7.88 -2.29 13.18
CA SER A 77 -8.67 -2.67 14.35
C SER A 77 -7.84 -3.38 15.42
N LEU A 78 -6.76 -4.08 15.06
CA LEU A 78 -5.78 -4.62 16.01
C LEU A 78 -5.16 -3.51 16.87
N GLY A 79 -4.88 -2.34 16.28
CA GLY A 79 -4.42 -1.15 16.99
C GLY A 79 -5.48 -0.46 17.88
N LYS A 80 -6.76 -0.86 17.79
CA LYS A 80 -7.86 -0.38 18.65
C LYS A 80 -8.10 -1.27 19.87
N CYS A 81 -7.20 -2.19 20.19
CA CYS A 81 -7.22 -2.93 21.45
C CYS A 81 -6.78 -2.02 22.63
N SER A 82 -7.48 -0.91 22.85
CA SER A 82 -7.32 0.00 23.99
C SER A 82 -8.37 -0.24 25.08
N LYS A 83 -9.02 -1.41 25.09
CA LYS A 83 -9.92 -1.88 26.16
C LYS A 83 -9.49 -3.23 26.77
N LEU A 84 -8.17 -3.45 26.93
CA LEU A 84 -7.62 -4.52 27.78
C LEU A 84 -6.88 -3.98 29.02
N TRP A 85 -7.02 -2.68 29.31
CA TRP A 85 -6.56 -2.06 30.55
C TRP A 85 -7.70 -1.29 31.22
N ALA A 86 -8.76 -2.03 31.56
CA ALA A 86 -9.75 -1.64 32.55
C ALA A 86 -10.08 -2.88 33.39
#